data_AF-C7J4J6-F1
#
_entry.id   AF-C7J4J6-F1
#
_cell.length_a   1.000
_cell.length_b   1.000
_cell.length_c   1.000
_cell.angle_alpha   90.00
_cell.angle_beta   90.00
_cell.angle_gamma   90.00
#
_symmetry.space_group_name_H-M   'P 1'
#
loop_
_entity.id
_entity.type
_entity.pdbx_description
1 polymer ?
#
loop_
_entity_poly.entity_id
_entity_poly.type
_entity_poly.pdbx_seq_one_letter_code
_entity_poly.pdbx_strand_id
1 'polypeptide(L)'
;MASAPELIDDIAAEILLRIPPDEPAHLVHASLVCKPWRRILTDPAFLRRYRAFHRTPPVLGFLHNVDGNKAISSVPRFVPTTAASPFSPPAIDPPNWWWALDCRHGRVLSHLFNPMELMVWDPITGDQHRFPLPPHPHAYCTGAVLCAASDCHHLDCHQGPFLVVFVGTGRHDHSWACVYSSKTGEWSSQASIVLDSYVEMLPSVLAENTLYFYCEYGTKILGYDIGKHELSEIDPPLGHDGGILIESEYEGTDIIFMLTDVDLFAIELKSGQVKKVGESRPYYAVIPYMSFYTSVLAARHAVFTGISKGTEGMRLAVKRIKAWKSKRLDPRNEFFDVTSVEPHISSSITTISQPICTQPKFQTKTSSPETTYPMASQIESHRASAEIVNGDAICRKKSIELLEELGLPKGLLPLEDIEEFGYNRDTGFMWMVQRKKKIEHTFKKIKQTVSYAGEVTAFVEKGKLKKITGVKTKELLLWLSVVEVYVAEASPEKVTFKTGTGLSDNFDATAFALGE
;
A
#
# COMPACT_ATOMS: atom_id res chain seq x y z
N MET A 1 -33.36 -46.73 8.08
CA MET A 1 -32.31 -46.01 7.33
C MET A 1 -32.45 -44.53 7.65
N ALA A 2 -31.46 -43.93 8.31
CA ALA A 2 -31.42 -42.49 8.53
C ALA A 2 -29.98 -42.00 8.29
N SER A 3 -29.69 -41.64 7.04
CA SER A 3 -28.44 -41.00 6.59
C SER A 3 -28.76 -39.64 5.95
N ALA A 4 -29.44 -38.77 6.70
CA ALA A 4 -29.82 -37.42 6.28
C ALA A 4 -29.18 -36.22 7.04
N PRO A 5 -28.36 -36.39 8.12
CA PRO A 5 -27.67 -35.23 8.72
C PRO A 5 -26.45 -34.76 7.92
N GLU A 6 -25.58 -35.67 7.47
CA GLU A 6 -24.31 -35.31 6.82
C GLU A 6 -24.49 -34.53 5.50
N LEU A 7 -25.44 -34.94 4.64
CA LEU A 7 -25.69 -34.26 3.37
C LEU A 7 -26.18 -32.80 3.54
N ILE A 8 -26.88 -32.51 4.64
CA ILE A 8 -27.35 -31.14 4.95
C ILE A 8 -26.20 -30.28 5.48
N ASP A 9 -25.33 -30.87 6.31
CA ASP A 9 -24.15 -30.20 6.84
C ASP A 9 -23.15 -29.88 5.72
N ASP A 10 -22.99 -30.76 4.72
CA ASP A 10 -22.15 -30.53 3.54
C ASP A 10 -22.67 -29.35 2.69
N ILE A 11 -23.98 -29.29 2.42
CA ILE A 11 -24.58 -28.17 1.68
C ILE A 11 -24.48 -26.88 2.50
N ALA A 12 -24.67 -26.93 3.81
CA ALA A 12 -24.49 -25.77 4.68
C ALA A 12 -23.04 -25.27 4.65
N ALA A 13 -22.05 -26.16 4.72
CA ALA A 13 -20.64 -25.82 4.59
C ALA A 13 -20.34 -25.15 3.23
N GLU A 14 -20.89 -25.67 2.13
CA GLU A 14 -20.73 -25.07 0.80
C GLU A 14 -21.34 -23.66 0.69
N ILE A 15 -22.49 -23.42 1.35
CA ILE A 15 -23.09 -22.09 1.40
C ILE A 15 -22.24 -21.14 2.24
N LEU A 16 -21.83 -21.57 3.44
CA LEU A 16 -21.01 -20.78 4.37
C LEU A 16 -19.64 -20.45 3.76
N LEU A 17 -19.08 -21.35 2.96
CA LEU A 17 -17.80 -21.16 2.27
C LEU A 17 -17.83 -19.93 1.34
N ARG A 18 -18.98 -19.66 0.72
CA ARG A 18 -19.18 -18.58 -0.26
C ARG A 18 -19.51 -17.23 0.38
N ILE A 19 -19.64 -17.16 1.71
CA ILE A 19 -19.82 -15.89 2.41
C ILE A 19 -18.52 -15.06 2.26
N PRO A 20 -18.59 -13.83 1.72
CA PRO A 20 -17.43 -12.96 1.59
C PRO A 20 -16.75 -12.63 2.93
N PRO A 21 -15.40 -12.53 2.97
CA PRO A 21 -14.67 -12.32 4.22
C PRO A 21 -14.62 -10.86 4.69
N ASP A 22 -14.91 -9.89 3.81
CA ASP A 22 -14.95 -8.44 4.06
C ASP A 22 -16.00 -8.02 5.10
N GLU A 23 -17.06 -8.82 5.27
CA GLU A 23 -18.07 -8.61 6.30
C GLU A 23 -18.11 -9.77 7.31
N PRO A 24 -17.20 -9.80 8.31
CA PRO A 24 -17.09 -10.90 9.28
C PRO A 24 -18.36 -11.10 10.13
N ALA A 25 -19.21 -10.07 10.23
CA ALA A 25 -20.50 -10.14 10.89
C ALA A 25 -21.41 -11.25 10.35
N HIS A 26 -21.32 -11.57 9.05
CA HIS A 26 -22.13 -12.63 8.44
C HIS A 26 -21.78 -14.02 8.98
N LEU A 27 -20.50 -14.34 9.13
CA LEU A 27 -20.05 -15.60 9.72
C LEU A 27 -20.42 -15.67 11.21
N VAL A 28 -20.28 -14.56 11.93
CA VAL A 28 -20.73 -14.46 13.33
C VAL A 28 -22.22 -14.73 13.45
N HIS A 29 -23.05 -14.04 12.66
CA HIS A 29 -24.49 -14.25 12.65
C HIS A 29 -24.87 -15.68 12.29
N ALA A 30 -24.23 -16.27 11.27
CA ALA A 30 -24.45 -17.66 10.87
C ALA A 30 -24.17 -18.65 12.02
N SER A 31 -23.13 -18.41 12.81
CA SER A 31 -22.81 -19.25 13.97
C SER A 31 -23.85 -19.19 15.09
N LEU A 32 -24.59 -18.09 15.18
CA LEU A 32 -25.62 -17.87 16.20
C LEU A 32 -26.96 -18.50 15.79
N VAL A 33 -27.14 -18.89 14.52
CA VAL A 33 -28.38 -19.50 14.02
C VAL A 33 -28.63 -20.87 14.63
N CYS A 34 -27.64 -21.77 14.61
CA CYS A 34 -27.80 -23.13 15.14
C CYS A 34 -26.46 -23.79 15.49
N LYS A 35 -26.51 -24.85 16.33
CA LYS A 35 -25.33 -25.60 16.77
C LYS A 35 -24.55 -26.27 15.61
N PRO A 36 -25.19 -26.88 14.59
CA PRO A 36 -24.47 -27.46 13.45
C PRO A 36 -23.65 -26.42 12.66
N TRP A 37 -24.23 -25.26 12.34
CA TRP A 37 -23.51 -24.21 11.62
C TRP A 37 -22.36 -23.65 12.44
N ARG A 38 -22.56 -23.44 13.74
CA ARG A 38 -21.47 -23.09 14.64
C ARG A 38 -20.34 -24.11 14.58
N ARG A 39 -20.66 -25.41 14.60
CA ARG A 39 -19.67 -26.49 14.53
C ARG A 39 -18.85 -26.42 13.24
N ILE A 40 -19.52 -26.23 12.09
CA ILE A 40 -18.86 -26.04 10.78
C ILE A 40 -17.93 -24.82 10.83
N LEU A 41 -18.43 -23.67 11.31
CA LEU A 41 -17.68 -22.42 11.33
C LEU A 41 -16.51 -22.41 12.33
N THR A 42 -16.51 -23.31 13.31
CA THR A 42 -15.38 -23.51 14.25
C THR A 42 -14.47 -24.67 13.85
N ASP A 43 -14.82 -25.43 12.81
CA ASP A 43 -14.04 -26.60 12.39
C ASP A 43 -12.74 -26.16 11.69
N PRO A 44 -11.55 -26.59 12.16
CA PRO A 44 -10.29 -26.22 11.54
C PRO A 44 -10.17 -26.60 10.06
N ALA A 45 -10.82 -27.68 9.61
CA ALA A 45 -10.79 -28.06 8.20
C ALA A 45 -11.63 -27.12 7.33
N PHE A 46 -12.83 -26.74 7.79
CA PHE A 46 -13.62 -25.69 7.15
C PHE A 46 -12.87 -24.36 7.10
N LEU A 47 -12.25 -23.92 8.21
CA LEU A 47 -11.50 -22.66 8.25
C LEU A 47 -10.33 -22.67 7.26
N ARG A 48 -9.56 -23.75 7.17
CA ARG A 48 -8.51 -23.91 6.13
C ARG A 48 -9.08 -23.81 4.72
N ARG A 49 -10.20 -24.50 4.45
CA ARG A 49 -10.90 -24.41 3.15
C ARG A 49 -11.37 -22.99 2.84
N TYR A 50 -11.93 -22.29 3.83
CA TYR A 50 -12.43 -20.93 3.68
C TYR A 50 -11.33 -19.97 3.28
N ARG A 51 -10.19 -20.02 3.97
CA ARG A 51 -9.04 -19.16 3.65
C ARG A 51 -8.41 -19.53 2.31
N ALA A 52 -8.32 -20.82 1.98
CA ALA A 52 -7.82 -21.26 0.68
C ALA A 52 -8.74 -20.86 -0.48
N PHE A 53 -10.06 -20.83 -0.25
CA PHE A 53 -11.06 -20.41 -1.23
C PHE A 53 -10.97 -18.91 -1.52
N HIS A 54 -10.85 -18.08 -0.48
CA HIS A 54 -10.82 -16.62 -0.62
C HIS A 54 -9.42 -16.05 -0.90
N ARG A 55 -8.35 -16.76 -0.51
CA ARG A 55 -6.92 -16.42 -0.68
C ARG A 55 -6.49 -15.12 0.03
N THR A 56 -7.03 -13.98 -0.37
CA THR A 56 -6.68 -12.67 0.20
C THR A 56 -7.45 -12.43 1.51
N PRO A 57 -6.76 -12.18 2.63
CA PRO A 57 -7.43 -11.77 3.87
C PRO A 57 -7.98 -10.34 3.74
N PRO A 58 -9.17 -10.06 4.29
CA PRO A 58 -9.75 -8.72 4.31
C PRO A 58 -9.02 -7.80 5.30
N VAL A 59 -9.10 -6.49 5.06
CA VAL A 59 -8.68 -5.47 6.02
C VAL A 59 -9.73 -5.34 7.12
N LEU A 60 -9.39 -5.75 8.33
CA LEU A 60 -10.30 -5.76 9.47
C LEU A 60 -10.23 -4.48 10.31
N GLY A 61 -9.16 -3.71 10.14
CA GLY A 61 -8.97 -2.42 10.78
C GLY A 61 -7.58 -1.86 10.58
N PHE A 62 -7.28 -0.77 11.27
CA PHE A 62 -6.03 -0.01 11.18
C PHE A 62 -5.47 0.25 12.55
N LEU A 63 -4.17 0.09 12.72
CA LEU A 63 -3.43 0.67 13.82
C LEU A 63 -2.91 2.04 13.39
N HIS A 64 -3.02 3.03 14.26
CA HIS A 64 -2.38 4.31 14.02
C HIS A 64 -1.62 4.79 15.26
N ASN A 65 -0.41 5.31 15.05
CA ASN A 65 0.40 5.94 16.08
C ASN A 65 0.12 7.45 16.09
N VAL A 66 -0.03 8.08 17.27
CA VAL A 66 -0.39 9.51 17.40
C VAL A 66 0.69 10.25 18.19
N ASP A 67 1.07 11.46 17.73
CA ASP A 67 1.99 12.33 18.46
C ASP A 67 1.41 12.84 19.80
N GLY A 68 2.24 12.82 20.84
CA GLY A 68 1.89 13.05 22.23
C GLY A 68 1.86 14.51 22.68
N ASN A 69 1.76 15.50 21.79
CA ASN A 69 1.79 16.92 22.20
C ASN A 69 0.50 17.41 22.90
N LYS A 70 -0.49 16.53 23.08
CA LYS A 70 -1.61 16.74 24.01
C LYS A 70 -1.71 15.52 24.92
N ALA A 71 -1.35 15.72 26.18
CA ALA A 71 -1.59 14.78 27.26
C ALA A 71 -3.05 14.27 27.20
N ILE A 72 -3.20 12.96 26.95
CA ILE A 72 -4.25 12.00 27.35
C ILE A 72 -4.16 10.83 26.34
N SER A 73 -3.41 9.79 26.75
CA SER A 73 -3.16 8.48 26.11
C SER A 73 -2.44 8.48 24.74
N SER A 74 -1.12 8.32 24.77
CA SER A 74 -0.24 7.90 23.66
C SER A 74 -0.44 6.41 23.33
N VAL A 75 -1.68 5.98 23.14
CA VAL A 75 -2.03 4.58 22.90
C VAL A 75 -2.39 4.42 21.42
N PRO A 76 -1.67 3.58 20.66
CA PRO A 76 -2.06 3.21 19.31
C PRO A 76 -3.49 2.70 19.34
N ARG A 77 -4.35 3.29 18.50
CA ARG A 77 -5.76 2.94 18.48
C ARG A 77 -6.01 2.04 17.28
N PHE A 78 -6.64 0.90 17.56
CA PHE A 78 -7.20 0.06 16.51
C PHE A 78 -8.53 0.66 16.05
N VAL A 79 -8.61 1.02 14.77
CA VAL A 79 -9.81 1.53 14.11
C VAL A 79 -10.38 0.42 13.24
N PRO A 80 -11.50 -0.20 13.61
CA PRO A 80 -12.08 -1.27 12.81
C PRO A 80 -12.74 -0.76 11.52
N THR A 81 -12.72 -1.57 10.47
CA THR A 81 -13.44 -1.28 9.22
C THR A 81 -14.94 -1.58 9.32
N THR A 82 -15.38 -2.29 10.37
CA THR A 82 -16.76 -2.69 10.58
C THR A 82 -17.25 -2.33 12.00
N ALA A 83 -18.55 -2.01 12.12
CA ALA A 83 -19.16 -1.61 13.39
C ALA A 83 -19.17 -2.71 14.47
N ALA A 84 -18.95 -3.98 14.07
CA ALA A 84 -18.94 -5.14 14.94
C ALA A 84 -17.51 -5.63 15.21
N SER A 85 -16.61 -4.72 15.61
CA SER A 85 -15.24 -5.10 15.94
C SER A 85 -15.15 -5.87 17.26
N PRO A 86 -14.65 -7.10 17.27
CA PRO A 86 -14.37 -7.85 18.48
C PRO A 86 -12.97 -7.59 19.03
N PHE A 87 -12.14 -6.79 18.34
CA PHE A 87 -10.75 -6.56 18.71
C PHE A 87 -10.66 -5.56 19.85
N SER A 88 -10.16 -6.04 20.98
CA SER A 88 -9.81 -5.20 22.12
C SER A 88 -8.31 -4.99 22.08
N PRO A 89 -7.81 -3.76 21.90
CA PRO A 89 -6.39 -3.46 22.03
C PRO A 89 -5.84 -3.94 23.38
N PRO A 90 -4.54 -4.26 23.47
CA PRO A 90 -3.89 -4.59 24.73
C PRO A 90 -4.19 -3.54 25.80
N ALA A 91 -4.72 -3.95 26.95
CA ALA A 91 -4.87 -3.09 28.12
C ALA A 91 -3.48 -2.82 28.70
N ILE A 92 -2.83 -1.76 28.24
CA ILE A 92 -1.53 -1.30 28.73
C ILE A 92 -1.79 -0.10 29.63
N ASP A 93 -1.65 -0.32 30.94
CA ASP A 93 -1.92 0.70 31.96
C ASP A 93 -0.86 1.82 31.94
N PRO A 94 -1.25 3.10 32.07
CA PRO A 94 -0.30 4.19 32.25
C PRO A 94 0.63 3.94 33.45
N PRO A 95 1.92 4.33 33.39
CA PRO A 95 2.57 5.19 32.39
C PRO A 95 3.09 4.43 31.16
N ASN A 96 2.73 3.15 31.01
CA ASN A 96 3.21 2.34 29.91
C ASN A 96 2.44 2.73 28.64
N TRP A 97 3.17 2.84 27.54
CA TRP A 97 2.61 3.10 26.23
C TRP A 97 3.40 2.34 25.20
N TRP A 98 2.78 2.14 24.04
CA TRP A 98 3.32 1.29 23.00
C TRP A 98 3.25 1.99 21.66
N TRP A 99 4.02 1.48 20.70
CA TRP A 99 4.07 1.99 19.34
C TRP A 99 4.04 0.82 18.39
N ALA A 100 3.10 0.82 17.44
CA ALA A 100 3.05 -0.23 16.44
C ALA A 100 4.20 -0.01 15.44
N LEU A 101 5.05 -1.02 15.26
CA LEU A 101 6.18 -1.00 14.32
C LEU A 101 5.81 -1.67 13.00
N ASP A 102 5.09 -2.79 13.05
CA ASP A 102 4.74 -3.58 11.88
C ASP A 102 3.46 -4.40 12.12
N CYS A 103 2.79 -4.81 11.04
CA CYS A 103 1.68 -5.74 11.08
C CYS A 103 1.73 -6.69 9.88
N ARG A 104 2.07 -7.96 10.14
CA ARG A 104 2.15 -8.99 9.10
C ARG A 104 1.64 -10.33 9.61
N HIS A 105 1.11 -11.13 8.69
CA HIS A 105 0.69 -12.50 8.98
C HIS A 105 -0.34 -12.61 10.13
N GLY A 106 -1.20 -11.61 10.29
CA GLY A 106 -2.18 -11.54 11.38
C GLY A 106 -1.57 -11.21 12.76
N ARG A 107 -0.34 -10.69 12.81
CA ARG A 107 0.35 -10.30 14.05
C ARG A 107 0.78 -8.85 13.99
N VAL A 108 0.72 -8.18 15.13
CA VAL A 108 1.16 -6.79 15.31
C VAL A 108 2.44 -6.78 16.13
N LEU A 109 3.51 -6.23 15.59
CA LEU A 109 4.75 -5.95 16.33
C LEU A 109 4.67 -4.56 16.96
N SER A 110 4.96 -4.49 18.26
CA SER A 110 4.88 -3.27 19.04
C SER A 110 6.12 -3.04 19.89
N HIS A 111 6.56 -1.79 19.96
CA HIS A 111 7.58 -1.33 20.90
C HIS A 111 6.91 -0.82 22.18
N LEU A 112 7.31 -1.33 23.35
CA LEU A 112 6.83 -0.89 24.66
C LEU A 112 7.85 0.09 25.26
N PHE A 113 7.40 1.26 25.73
CA PHE A 113 8.29 2.32 26.21
C PHE A 113 8.55 2.32 27.71
N ASN A 114 7.84 1.48 28.45
CA ASN A 114 8.02 1.29 29.88
C ASN A 114 7.37 -0.05 30.29
N PRO A 115 8.14 -1.10 30.64
CA PRO A 115 9.57 -1.25 30.39
C PRO A 115 9.91 -1.23 28.89
N MET A 116 11.19 -1.03 28.56
CA MET A 116 11.72 -1.14 27.20
C MET A 116 11.71 -2.59 26.74
N GLU A 117 10.69 -2.98 25.97
CA GLU A 117 10.48 -4.34 25.47
C GLU A 117 9.82 -4.33 24.09
N LEU A 118 9.85 -5.48 23.42
CA LEU A 118 9.04 -5.74 22.23
C LEU A 118 7.88 -6.67 22.57
N MET A 119 6.77 -6.49 21.87
CA MET A 119 5.58 -7.31 21.99
C MET A 119 5.07 -7.71 20.60
N VAL A 120 4.84 -8.99 20.40
CA VAL A 120 4.03 -9.50 19.28
C VAL A 120 2.64 -9.81 19.82
N TRP A 121 1.62 -9.16 19.25
CA TRP A 121 0.22 -9.29 19.62
C TRP A 121 -0.58 -9.92 18.48
N ASP A 122 -1.43 -10.90 18.80
CA ASP A 122 -2.47 -11.40 17.90
C ASP A 122 -3.83 -10.77 18.29
N PRO A 123 -4.38 -9.86 17.45
CA PRO A 123 -5.67 -9.26 17.73
C PRO A 123 -6.85 -10.23 17.73
N ILE A 124 -6.80 -11.34 16.99
CA ILE A 124 -7.92 -12.30 16.89
C ILE A 124 -8.08 -13.12 18.17
N THR A 125 -6.97 -13.56 18.74
CA THR A 125 -6.95 -14.42 19.93
C THR A 125 -6.77 -13.61 21.21
N GLY A 126 -6.15 -12.44 21.11
CA GLY A 126 -5.70 -11.65 22.26
C GLY A 126 -4.35 -12.08 22.80
N ASP A 127 -3.71 -13.10 22.21
CA ASP A 127 -2.43 -13.63 22.67
C ASP A 127 -1.31 -12.57 22.51
N GLN A 128 -0.42 -12.52 23.50
CA GLN A 128 0.69 -11.56 23.56
C GLN A 128 1.98 -12.30 23.92
N HIS A 129 3.04 -12.01 23.17
CA HIS A 129 4.38 -12.53 23.41
C HIS A 129 5.36 -11.36 23.59
N ARG A 130 5.84 -11.15 24.82
CA ARG A 130 6.75 -10.07 25.20
C ARG A 130 8.18 -10.57 25.38
N PHE A 131 9.15 -9.80 24.92
CA PHE A 131 10.57 -10.17 24.94
C PHE A 131 11.47 -8.91 24.96
N PRO A 132 12.71 -9.00 25.48
CA PRO A 132 13.60 -7.84 25.60
C PRO A 132 14.13 -7.39 24.23
N LEU A 133 14.48 -6.11 24.13
CA LEU A 133 15.21 -5.57 22.99
C LEU A 133 16.60 -6.23 22.85
N PRO A 134 17.20 -6.22 21.63
CA PRO A 134 18.59 -6.60 21.46
C PRO A 134 19.50 -5.71 22.32
N PRO A 135 20.59 -6.25 22.90
CA PRO A 135 21.47 -5.52 23.82
C PRO A 135 22.46 -4.60 23.08
N HIS A 136 21.99 -3.85 22.09
CA HIS A 136 22.80 -2.98 21.25
C HIS A 136 22.28 -1.53 21.32
N PRO A 137 23.14 -0.53 21.60
CA PRO A 137 22.73 0.86 21.67
C PRO A 137 22.14 1.36 20.35
N HIS A 138 21.08 2.16 20.45
CA HIS A 138 20.45 2.82 19.31
C HIS A 138 19.71 4.07 19.79
N ALA A 139 19.62 5.08 18.93
CA ALA A 139 18.82 6.28 19.15
C ALA A 139 17.49 6.21 18.39
N TYR A 140 17.49 5.55 17.23
CA TYR A 140 16.32 5.31 16.40
C TYR A 140 16.20 3.82 16.14
N CYS A 141 14.98 3.33 15.97
CA CYS A 141 14.74 1.93 15.70
C CYS A 141 13.49 1.69 14.87
N THR A 142 13.38 0.49 14.33
CA THR A 142 12.16 -0.06 13.77
C THR A 142 12.26 -1.59 13.78
N GLY A 143 11.21 -2.28 13.33
CA GLY A 143 11.25 -3.73 13.21
C GLY A 143 10.16 -4.29 12.33
N ALA A 144 10.26 -5.59 12.06
CA ALA A 144 9.31 -6.35 11.25
C ALA A 144 9.02 -7.70 11.91
N VAL A 145 7.78 -8.18 11.81
CA VAL A 145 7.40 -9.54 12.24
C VAL A 145 7.18 -10.43 11.03
N LEU A 146 7.73 -11.64 11.07
CA LEU A 146 7.68 -12.60 9.96
C LEU A 146 7.20 -13.95 10.45
N CYS A 147 6.54 -14.70 9.57
CA CYS A 147 6.20 -16.09 9.86
C CYS A 147 7.44 -16.99 9.75
N ALA A 148 7.62 -17.89 10.73
CA ALA A 148 8.73 -18.85 10.78
C ALA A 148 8.26 -20.31 10.67
N ALA A 149 7.00 -20.53 10.26
CA ALA A 149 6.45 -21.86 10.07
C ALA A 149 6.98 -22.47 8.76
N SER A 150 7.47 -23.70 8.82
CA SER A 150 7.91 -24.45 7.63
C SER A 150 6.71 -24.76 6.73
N ASP A 151 6.91 -24.67 5.41
CA ASP A 151 5.88 -24.94 4.38
C ASP A 151 4.57 -24.16 4.61
N CYS A 152 4.70 -22.90 5.05
CA CYS A 152 3.57 -22.06 5.34
C CYS A 152 3.02 -21.39 4.08
N HIS A 153 1.70 -21.52 3.85
CA HIS A 153 1.02 -20.77 2.79
C HIS A 153 0.61 -19.34 3.20
N HIS A 154 1.04 -18.88 4.38
CA HIS A 154 0.78 -17.56 4.97
C HIS A 154 -0.70 -17.12 5.12
N LEU A 155 -1.66 -18.01 4.84
CA LEU A 155 -3.10 -17.74 4.97
C LEU A 155 -3.61 -17.71 6.43
N ASP A 156 -2.91 -18.35 7.37
CA ASP A 156 -3.33 -18.47 8.77
C ASP A 156 -2.17 -18.81 9.72
N CYS A 157 -1.13 -17.99 9.70
CA CYS A 157 0.10 -18.32 10.44
C CYS A 157 0.32 -17.52 11.71
N HIS A 158 -0.70 -16.79 12.19
CA HIS A 158 -0.61 -15.97 13.39
C HIS A 158 -0.32 -16.79 14.66
N GLN A 159 -0.86 -18.02 14.77
CA GLN A 159 -0.57 -18.97 15.86
C GLN A 159 0.73 -19.78 15.67
N GLY A 160 1.43 -19.61 14.56
CA GLY A 160 2.68 -20.29 14.28
C GLY A 160 3.89 -19.59 14.92
N PRO A 161 5.07 -20.23 14.89
CA PRO A 161 6.31 -19.56 15.26
C PRO A 161 6.58 -18.35 14.36
N PHE A 162 7.31 -17.37 14.88
CA PHE A 162 7.65 -16.13 14.19
C PHE A 162 9.11 -15.73 14.38
N LEU A 163 9.58 -14.88 13.46
CA LEU A 163 10.81 -14.12 13.61
C LEU A 163 10.47 -12.64 13.81
N VAL A 164 11.34 -11.93 14.51
CA VAL A 164 11.31 -10.46 14.53
C VAL A 164 12.66 -9.94 14.09
N VAL A 165 12.68 -9.18 13.00
CA VAL A 165 13.85 -8.41 12.59
C VAL A 165 13.76 -7.06 13.29
N PHE A 166 14.79 -6.71 14.04
CA PHE A 166 14.88 -5.41 14.71
C PHE A 166 16.10 -4.66 14.19
N VAL A 167 15.90 -3.40 13.84
CA VAL A 167 16.93 -2.53 13.28
C VAL A 167 17.11 -1.33 14.18
N GLY A 168 18.36 -1.04 14.55
CA GLY A 168 18.71 0.12 15.35
C GLY A 168 19.78 0.96 14.66
N THR A 169 19.65 2.29 14.75
CA THR A 169 20.67 3.23 14.28
C THR A 169 21.14 4.15 15.41
N GLY A 170 22.46 4.30 15.53
CA GLY A 170 23.10 5.11 16.56
C GLY A 170 23.32 6.58 16.13
N ARG A 171 23.97 7.37 16.99
CA ARG A 171 24.41 8.75 16.70
C ARG A 171 25.78 8.85 16.00
N HIS A 172 26.40 7.71 15.69
CA HIS A 172 27.77 7.60 15.17
C HIS A 172 27.80 6.83 13.84
N ASP A 173 26.77 7.05 13.00
CA ASP A 173 26.67 6.51 11.63
C ASP A 173 26.77 4.98 11.56
N HIS A 174 26.35 4.27 12.61
CA HIS A 174 26.36 2.81 12.65
C HIS A 174 24.94 2.29 12.82
N SER A 175 24.53 1.51 11.83
CA SER A 175 23.23 0.85 11.76
C SER A 175 23.45 -0.65 11.92
N TRP A 176 22.57 -1.31 12.64
CA TRP A 176 22.65 -2.73 12.90
C TRP A 176 21.27 -3.40 12.86
N ALA A 177 21.27 -4.69 12.61
CA ALA A 177 20.07 -5.51 12.62
C ALA A 177 20.30 -6.85 13.34
N CYS A 178 19.30 -7.29 14.09
CA CYS A 178 19.26 -8.59 14.75
C CYS A 178 17.93 -9.29 14.48
N VAL A 179 17.94 -10.63 14.54
CA VAL A 179 16.73 -11.45 14.34
C VAL A 179 16.43 -12.21 15.62
N TYR A 180 15.24 -12.00 16.17
CA TYR A 180 14.70 -12.81 17.27
C TYR A 180 13.93 -13.99 16.70
N SER A 181 14.08 -15.17 17.31
CA SER A 181 13.30 -16.35 16.98
C SER A 181 12.38 -16.74 18.14
N SER A 182 11.08 -16.82 17.88
CA SER A 182 10.11 -17.26 18.89
C SER A 182 10.28 -18.74 19.28
N LYS A 183 10.99 -19.54 18.46
CA LYS A 183 11.25 -20.96 18.75
C LYS A 183 12.37 -21.13 19.79
N THR A 184 13.43 -20.33 19.67
CA THR A 184 14.60 -20.43 20.55
C THR A 184 14.51 -19.45 21.72
N GLY A 185 13.77 -18.35 21.55
CA GLY A 185 13.71 -17.27 22.53
C GLY A 185 14.95 -16.38 22.50
N GLU A 186 15.74 -16.43 21.43
CA GLU A 186 17.06 -15.80 21.35
C GLU A 186 17.18 -14.85 20.16
N TRP A 187 18.05 -13.85 20.31
CA TRP A 187 18.50 -12.96 19.24
C TRP A 187 19.71 -13.57 18.52
N SER A 188 19.78 -13.40 17.20
CA SER A 188 20.96 -13.71 16.39
C SER A 188 22.11 -12.72 16.66
N SER A 189 23.30 -13.04 16.13
CA SER A 189 24.41 -12.09 16.06
C SER A 189 24.01 -10.83 15.30
N GLN A 190 24.58 -9.67 15.62
CA GLN A 190 24.26 -8.45 14.86
C GLN A 190 24.86 -8.49 13.45
N ALA A 191 24.11 -8.03 12.46
CA ALA A 191 24.65 -7.49 11.21
C ALA A 191 24.84 -5.98 11.38
N SER A 192 25.85 -5.39 10.73
CA SER A 192 26.11 -3.94 10.86
C SER A 192 26.62 -3.32 9.58
N ILE A 193 26.31 -2.04 9.37
CA ILE A 193 26.78 -1.22 8.26
C ILE A 193 27.04 0.21 8.76
N VAL A 194 27.98 0.90 8.11
CA VAL A 194 28.14 2.34 8.31
C VAL A 194 27.11 3.05 7.44
N LEU A 195 26.21 3.81 8.05
CA LEU A 195 25.13 4.52 7.38
C LEU A 195 25.04 5.93 7.98
N ASP A 196 25.32 6.94 7.16
CA ASP A 196 25.09 8.35 7.49
C ASP A 196 23.61 8.70 7.27
N SER A 197 22.74 8.09 8.08
CA SER A 197 21.30 8.33 8.16
C SER A 197 20.69 7.55 9.35
N TYR A 198 19.41 7.72 9.64
CA TYR A 198 18.71 6.99 10.71
C TYR A 198 17.40 6.38 10.22
N VAL A 199 17.06 5.20 10.75
CA VAL A 199 15.77 4.56 10.42
C VAL A 199 14.61 5.33 11.04
N GLU A 200 13.54 5.47 10.29
CA GLU A 200 12.27 5.99 10.79
C GLU A 200 11.49 4.88 11.50
N MET A 201 10.71 5.23 12.55
CA MET A 201 9.78 4.30 13.22
C MET A 201 8.53 4.02 12.37
N LEU A 202 8.76 3.60 11.13
CA LEU A 202 7.76 3.26 10.11
C LEU A 202 7.82 1.76 9.78
N PRO A 203 6.70 1.18 9.31
CA PRO A 203 6.70 -0.18 8.79
C PRO A 203 7.69 -0.35 7.65
N SER A 204 8.31 -1.52 7.60
CA SER A 204 9.17 -1.93 6.49
C SER A 204 8.35 -2.38 5.29
N VAL A 205 9.02 -2.57 4.15
CA VAL A 205 8.50 -3.33 3.00
C VAL A 205 9.27 -4.64 2.90
N LEU A 206 8.59 -5.76 2.66
CA LEU A 206 9.23 -7.05 2.40
C LEU A 206 9.12 -7.36 0.92
N ALA A 207 10.24 -7.53 0.22
CA ALA A 207 10.26 -8.05 -1.13
C ALA A 207 11.23 -9.22 -1.22
N GLU A 208 10.72 -10.35 -1.70
CA GLU A 208 11.43 -11.63 -1.73
C GLU A 208 11.94 -12.04 -0.34
N ASN A 209 13.21 -11.78 -0.05
CA ASN A 209 13.88 -12.15 1.18
C ASN A 209 14.55 -10.95 1.88
N THR A 210 14.23 -9.74 1.43
CA THR A 210 14.83 -8.50 1.91
C THR A 210 13.78 -7.59 2.50
N LEU A 211 14.04 -7.11 3.70
CA LEU A 211 13.27 -6.03 4.33
C LEU A 211 13.90 -4.69 3.99
N TYR A 212 13.08 -3.74 3.57
CA TYR A 212 13.49 -2.38 3.23
C TYR A 212 12.91 -1.42 4.27
N PHE A 213 13.78 -0.61 4.86
CA PHE A 213 13.45 0.37 5.89
C PHE A 213 13.75 1.77 5.39
N TYR A 214 12.81 2.68 5.56
CA TYR A 214 13.00 4.08 5.24
C TYR A 214 13.95 4.75 6.23
N CYS A 215 14.84 5.58 5.73
CA CYS A 215 15.73 6.40 6.54
C CYS A 215 15.50 7.89 6.29
N GLU A 216 15.54 8.68 7.36
CA GLU A 216 15.54 10.16 7.38
C GLU A 216 14.71 10.79 6.27
N TYR A 217 13.39 10.84 6.44
CA TYR A 217 12.48 11.43 5.44
C TYR A 217 12.63 10.89 4.01
N GLY A 218 13.17 9.67 3.85
CA GLY A 218 13.38 9.03 2.55
C GLY A 218 14.65 9.48 1.82
N THR A 219 15.68 9.98 2.52
CA THR A 219 16.99 10.25 1.92
C THR A 219 17.74 8.97 1.55
N LYS A 220 17.53 7.89 2.31
CA LYS A 220 18.13 6.57 2.09
C LYS A 220 17.15 5.44 2.36
N ILE A 221 17.44 4.26 1.83
CA ILE A 221 16.76 3.02 2.13
C ILE A 221 17.78 2.03 2.67
N LEU A 222 17.47 1.43 3.83
CA LEU A 222 18.27 0.37 4.42
C LEU A 222 17.63 -0.97 4.10
N GLY A 223 18.34 -1.80 3.33
CA GLY A 223 17.95 -3.18 3.03
C GLY A 223 18.56 -4.16 4.03
N TYR A 224 17.80 -5.17 4.44
CA TYR A 224 18.26 -6.28 5.27
C TYR A 224 17.85 -7.62 4.63
N ASP A 225 18.81 -8.37 4.10
CA ASP A 225 18.60 -9.70 3.52
C ASP A 225 18.55 -10.73 4.65
N ILE A 226 17.37 -11.32 4.88
CA ILE A 226 17.10 -12.23 6.00
C ILE A 226 17.91 -13.53 5.87
N GLY A 227 18.17 -13.97 4.64
CA GLY A 227 18.81 -15.26 4.35
C GLY A 227 20.32 -15.17 4.39
N LYS A 228 20.88 -14.03 3.97
CA LYS A 228 22.32 -13.74 4.09
C LYS A 228 22.70 -13.16 5.44
N HIS A 229 21.73 -12.61 6.18
CA HIS A 229 21.97 -11.87 7.41
C HIS A 229 22.89 -10.66 7.18
N GLU A 230 22.61 -9.88 6.13
CA GLU A 230 23.44 -8.76 5.67
C GLU A 230 22.62 -7.49 5.48
N LEU A 231 23.24 -6.34 5.77
CA LEU A 231 22.68 -5.01 5.53
C LEU A 231 23.25 -4.40 4.25
N SER A 232 22.42 -3.64 3.53
CA SER A 232 22.80 -2.91 2.33
C SER A 232 22.21 -1.50 2.34
N GLU A 233 22.97 -0.52 1.90
CA GLU A 233 22.48 0.83 1.62
C GLU A 233 21.96 0.90 0.19
N ILE A 234 20.81 1.54 0.01
CA ILE A 234 20.16 1.73 -1.29
C ILE A 234 19.75 3.19 -1.42
N ASP A 235 20.13 3.81 -2.53
CA ASP A 235 19.66 5.15 -2.88
C ASP A 235 18.18 5.09 -3.33
N PRO A 236 17.31 5.98 -2.84
CA PRO A 236 15.93 6.04 -3.25
C PRO A 236 15.84 6.43 -4.75
N PRO A 237 14.90 5.85 -5.51
CA PRO A 237 14.81 6.05 -6.96
C PRO A 237 14.42 7.46 -7.42
N LEU A 238 14.03 8.38 -6.52
CA LEU A 238 13.66 9.76 -6.84
C LEU A 238 14.26 10.75 -5.83
N GLY A 239 14.95 11.78 -6.33
CA GLY A 239 15.39 12.93 -5.54
C GLY A 239 14.19 13.77 -5.07
N HIS A 240 14.29 14.25 -3.83
CA HIS A 240 13.28 14.97 -3.04
C HIS A 240 12.26 15.82 -3.81
N ASP A 241 10.98 15.59 -3.49
CA ASP A 241 10.05 16.65 -3.07
C ASP A 241 9.09 16.04 -2.04
N GLY A 242 9.07 16.62 -0.84
CA GLY A 242 8.49 16.06 0.38
C GLY A 242 7.04 15.59 0.25
N GLY A 243 6.85 14.29 0.45
CA GLY A 243 5.55 13.66 0.67
C GLY A 243 5.82 12.23 1.09
N ILE A 244 5.58 11.92 2.37
CA ILE A 244 5.70 10.57 2.90
C ILE A 244 4.66 9.69 2.19
N LEU A 245 5.10 8.97 1.17
CA LEU A 245 4.35 7.87 0.57
C LEU A 245 4.54 6.66 1.51
N ILE A 246 3.58 6.42 2.39
CA ILE A 246 3.46 5.12 3.07
C ILE A 246 2.90 4.13 2.05
N GLU A 247 3.75 3.70 1.11
CA GLU A 247 3.45 2.54 0.29
C GLU A 247 3.62 1.31 1.17
N SER A 248 2.49 0.74 1.56
CA SER A 248 2.48 -0.55 2.22
C SER A 248 1.72 -1.48 1.31
N GLU A 249 2.46 -2.07 0.37
CA GLU A 249 2.00 -3.23 -0.38
C GLU A 249 1.94 -4.38 0.62
N TYR A 250 0.72 -4.73 1.03
CA TYR A 250 0.50 -5.93 1.81
C TYR A 250 0.16 -7.07 0.88
N GLU A 251 0.82 -8.22 1.08
CA GLU A 251 0.61 -9.43 0.29
C GLU A 251 -0.88 -9.68 0.03
N GLY A 252 -1.27 -9.57 -1.24
CA GLY A 252 -2.59 -9.97 -1.72
C GLY A 252 -3.68 -8.90 -1.72
N THR A 253 -3.44 -7.66 -1.28
CA THR A 253 -4.45 -6.59 -1.39
C THR A 253 -4.13 -5.60 -2.49
N ASP A 254 -5.11 -5.36 -3.36
CA ASP A 254 -5.17 -4.23 -4.27
C ASP A 254 -5.52 -2.94 -3.51
N ILE A 255 -4.91 -2.64 -2.36
CA ILE A 255 -5.29 -1.47 -1.54
C ILE A 255 -4.04 -0.72 -1.06
N ILE A 256 -3.93 0.57 -1.40
CA ILE A 256 -2.91 1.49 -0.87
C ILE A 256 -3.53 2.38 0.21
N PHE A 257 -2.80 2.59 1.30
CA PHE A 257 -3.14 3.59 2.30
C PHE A 257 -2.33 4.85 2.08
N MET A 258 -3.01 5.97 1.86
CA MET A 258 -2.39 7.26 1.64
C MET A 258 -2.67 8.16 2.83
N LEU A 259 -1.60 8.63 3.48
CA LEU A 259 -1.67 9.63 4.52
C LEU A 259 -1.35 11.00 3.91
N THR A 260 -2.31 11.93 3.95
CA THR A 260 -2.05 13.34 3.64
C THR A 260 -1.87 14.15 4.91
N ASP A 261 -1.46 15.41 4.77
CA ASP A 261 -1.43 16.42 5.83
C ASP A 261 -2.80 16.64 6.51
N VAL A 262 -3.88 16.21 5.88
CA VAL A 262 -5.25 16.44 6.36
C VAL A 262 -6.02 15.14 6.62
N ASP A 263 -5.82 14.05 5.89
CA ASP A 263 -6.70 12.88 6.00
C ASP A 263 -6.01 11.54 5.66
N LEU A 264 -6.57 10.44 6.15
CA LEU A 264 -6.15 9.09 5.80
C LEU A 264 -7.14 8.46 4.81
N PHE A 265 -6.62 7.98 3.69
CA PHE A 265 -7.38 7.36 2.61
C PHE A 265 -6.96 5.91 2.38
N ALA A 266 -7.94 5.04 2.14
CA ALA A 266 -7.76 3.73 1.56
C ALA A 266 -8.10 3.82 0.06
N ILE A 267 -7.22 3.33 -0.80
CA ILE A 267 -7.37 3.38 -2.25
C ILE A 267 -7.38 1.96 -2.78
N GLU A 268 -8.51 1.49 -3.30
CA GLU A 268 -8.59 0.20 -3.97
C GLU A 268 -8.00 0.31 -5.39
N LEU A 269 -6.84 -0.28 -5.63
CA LEU A 269 -6.03 -0.23 -6.85
C LEU A 269 -6.78 -0.72 -8.10
N LYS A 270 -7.63 -1.75 -7.98
CA LYS A 270 -8.38 -2.30 -9.12
C LYS A 270 -9.54 -1.41 -9.57
N SER A 271 -10.23 -0.77 -8.64
CA SER A 271 -11.43 0.02 -8.92
C SER A 271 -11.15 1.53 -8.96
N GLY A 272 -10.01 1.95 -8.41
CA GLY A 272 -9.69 3.33 -8.11
C GLY A 272 -10.56 3.95 -7.02
N GLN A 273 -11.35 3.16 -6.27
CA GLN A 273 -12.19 3.70 -5.21
C GLN A 273 -11.35 4.22 -4.05
N VAL A 274 -11.60 5.48 -3.70
CA VAL A 274 -10.97 6.16 -2.57
C VAL A 274 -11.96 6.26 -1.43
N LYS A 275 -11.63 5.68 -0.28
CA LYS A 275 -12.41 5.75 0.95
C LYS A 275 -11.62 6.49 2.02
N LYS A 276 -12.16 7.58 2.54
CA LYS A 276 -11.62 8.21 3.77
C LYS A 276 -11.83 7.24 4.93
N VAL A 277 -10.75 6.83 5.59
CA VAL A 277 -10.78 5.86 6.70
C VAL A 277 -10.34 6.46 8.04
N GLY A 278 -9.93 7.73 8.08
CA GLY A 278 -9.62 8.46 9.31
C GLY A 278 -9.64 9.99 9.14
N GLU A 279 -9.76 10.72 10.26
CA GLU A 279 -9.69 12.19 10.35
C GLU A 279 -8.28 12.67 10.72
N SER A 280 -7.85 13.86 10.27
CA SER A 280 -6.58 14.50 10.66
C SER A 280 -6.23 14.37 12.16
N ARG A 281 -5.16 13.64 12.45
CA ARG A 281 -4.31 13.80 13.63
C ARG A 281 -2.86 13.73 13.13
N PRO A 282 -1.84 14.16 13.90
CA PRO A 282 -0.45 13.88 13.55
C PRO A 282 -0.23 12.37 13.67
N TYR A 283 -0.63 11.64 12.63
CA TYR A 283 -0.44 10.22 12.50
C TYR A 283 0.99 10.01 12.02
N TYR A 284 1.81 9.33 12.81
CA TYR A 284 3.17 9.00 12.40
C TYR A 284 3.21 7.80 11.46
N ALA A 285 2.31 6.84 11.66
CA ALA A 285 2.17 5.67 10.82
C ALA A 285 0.74 5.15 10.86
N VAL A 286 0.29 4.58 9.75
CA VAL A 286 -0.96 3.83 9.64
C VAL A 286 -0.62 2.43 9.14
N ILE A 287 -1.04 1.42 9.90
CA ILE A 287 -0.69 0.04 9.66
C ILE A 287 -1.99 -0.78 9.56
N PRO A 288 -2.45 -1.18 8.36
CA PRO A 288 -3.62 -2.04 8.24
C PRO A 288 -3.37 -3.41 8.87
N TYR A 289 -4.41 -3.88 9.53
CA TYR A 289 -4.49 -5.22 10.07
C TYR A 289 -5.34 -6.09 9.14
N MET A 290 -4.69 -7.05 8.49
CA MET A 290 -5.33 -7.97 7.56
C MET A 290 -5.33 -9.38 8.13
N SER A 291 -6.51 -9.98 8.23
CA SER A 291 -6.64 -11.36 8.67
C SER A 291 -8.02 -11.91 8.33
N PHE A 292 -8.16 -13.24 8.30
CA PHE A 292 -9.48 -13.86 8.23
C PHE A 292 -10.09 -13.93 9.63
N TYR A 293 -11.23 -13.27 9.82
CA TYR A 293 -11.95 -13.38 11.07
C TYR A 293 -12.55 -14.78 11.24
N THR A 294 -11.91 -15.58 12.08
CA THR A 294 -12.28 -16.99 12.30
C THR A 294 -12.60 -17.30 13.77
N SER A 295 -12.50 -16.28 14.64
CA SER A 295 -12.84 -16.34 16.06
C SER A 295 -14.35 -16.19 16.30
N VAL A 296 -15.10 -17.20 15.89
CA VAL A 296 -16.54 -17.28 16.15
C VAL A 296 -16.84 -17.40 17.65
N LEU A 297 -15.85 -17.82 18.45
CA LEU A 297 -15.96 -18.02 19.89
C LEU A 297 -15.80 -16.71 20.70
N ALA A 298 -14.99 -15.74 20.24
CA ALA A 298 -14.82 -14.46 20.95
C ALA A 298 -16.02 -13.51 20.80
N ALA A 299 -16.89 -13.73 19.80
CA ALA A 299 -18.05 -12.89 19.51
C ALA A 299 -19.17 -12.92 20.57
N ARG A 300 -19.05 -13.74 21.63
CA ARG A 300 -20.04 -13.82 22.71
C ARG A 300 -20.26 -12.49 23.46
N HIS A 301 -19.28 -11.58 23.47
CA HIS A 301 -19.39 -10.32 24.20
C HIS A 301 -19.86 -9.12 23.35
N ALA A 302 -19.68 -9.12 22.03
CA ALA A 302 -19.95 -7.94 21.19
C ALA A 302 -21.40 -7.84 20.66
N VAL A 303 -22.15 -8.94 20.58
CA VAL A 303 -23.43 -8.98 19.83
C VAL A 303 -24.64 -8.56 20.67
N PHE A 304 -24.53 -8.40 21.99
CA PHE A 304 -25.68 -8.09 22.85
C PHE A 304 -26.22 -6.66 22.73
N THR A 305 -25.55 -5.75 22.02
CA THR A 305 -25.99 -4.35 21.87
C THR A 305 -26.76 -4.07 20.57
N GLY A 306 -26.83 -5.01 19.61
CA GLY A 306 -27.39 -4.76 18.27
C GLY A 306 -28.61 -5.60 17.85
N ILE A 307 -29.07 -6.56 18.65
CA ILE A 307 -30.00 -7.64 18.20
C ILE A 307 -31.44 -7.19 17.89
N SER A 308 -31.88 -5.95 18.18
CA SER A 308 -33.31 -5.63 18.01
C SER A 308 -33.79 -5.38 16.56
N LYS A 309 -32.91 -5.32 15.54
CA LYS A 309 -33.32 -4.95 14.16
C LYS A 309 -33.05 -5.98 13.05
N GLY A 310 -32.35 -7.09 13.32
CA GLY A 310 -31.89 -8.03 12.27
C GLY A 310 -32.84 -9.19 11.92
N THR A 311 -33.81 -9.51 12.77
CA THR A 311 -34.68 -10.70 12.60
C THR A 311 -35.72 -10.54 11.48
N GLU A 312 -36.08 -9.31 11.10
CA GLU A 312 -37.06 -9.03 10.04
C GLU A 312 -36.45 -9.20 8.64
N GLY A 313 -35.18 -8.83 8.46
CA GLY A 313 -34.47 -8.93 7.17
C GLY A 313 -34.24 -10.37 6.70
N MET A 314 -33.97 -11.29 7.64
CA MET A 314 -33.75 -12.71 7.32
C MET A 314 -35.06 -13.45 6.99
N ARG A 315 -36.19 -13.06 7.60
CA ARG A 315 -37.52 -13.52 7.17
C ARG A 315 -37.86 -13.07 5.75
N LEU A 316 -37.44 -11.86 5.37
CA LEU A 316 -37.66 -11.31 4.03
C LEU A 316 -36.77 -12.00 2.97
N ALA A 317 -35.52 -12.34 3.30
CA ALA A 317 -34.62 -13.09 2.43
C ALA A 317 -35.14 -14.52 2.15
N VAL A 318 -35.63 -15.23 3.18
CA VAL A 318 -36.24 -16.57 3.02
C VAL A 318 -37.55 -16.49 2.23
N LYS A 319 -38.36 -15.44 2.41
CA LYS A 319 -39.55 -15.18 1.56
C LYS A 319 -39.14 -14.89 0.11
N ARG A 320 -38.06 -14.14 -0.14
CA ARG A 320 -37.55 -13.82 -1.48
C ARG A 320 -36.99 -15.04 -2.20
N ILE A 321 -36.32 -15.96 -1.50
CA ILE A 321 -35.83 -17.22 -2.07
C ILE A 321 -37.00 -18.18 -2.41
N LYS A 322 -38.05 -18.21 -1.58
CA LYS A 322 -39.29 -18.96 -1.90
C LYS A 322 -40.05 -18.33 -3.07
N ALA A 323 -40.10 -17.00 -3.17
CA ALA A 323 -40.69 -16.29 -4.30
C ALA A 323 -39.88 -16.45 -5.60
N TRP A 324 -38.56 -16.54 -5.50
CA TRP A 324 -37.65 -16.78 -6.63
C TRP A 324 -37.86 -18.16 -7.26
N LYS A 325 -38.11 -19.21 -6.46
CA LYS A 325 -38.49 -20.54 -6.98
C LYS A 325 -39.86 -20.56 -7.67
N SER A 326 -40.77 -19.64 -7.31
CA SER A 326 -42.13 -19.56 -7.87
C SER A 326 -42.22 -18.80 -9.20
N LYS A 327 -41.22 -17.98 -9.55
CA LYS A 327 -41.28 -17.04 -10.69
C LYS A 327 -40.51 -17.48 -11.94
N ARG A 328 -40.03 -18.73 -12.02
CA ARG A 328 -39.30 -19.25 -13.19
C ARG A 328 -40.20 -19.91 -14.26
N LEU A 329 -41.48 -19.51 -14.32
CA LEU A 329 -42.46 -19.95 -15.31
C LEU A 329 -43.29 -18.75 -15.81
N ASP A 330 -42.65 -17.68 -16.28
CA ASP A 330 -43.25 -16.78 -17.29
C ASP A 330 -42.18 -15.84 -17.88
N PRO A 331 -41.96 -15.79 -19.21
CA PRO A 331 -41.06 -14.83 -19.82
C PRO A 331 -41.86 -13.69 -20.48
N ARG A 332 -41.96 -12.52 -19.82
CA ARG A 332 -42.14 -11.19 -20.46
C ARG A 332 -42.21 -10.03 -19.44
N ASN A 333 -41.47 -8.94 -19.75
CA ASN A 333 -41.57 -7.54 -19.25
C ASN A 333 -41.34 -7.28 -17.74
N GLU A 334 -40.85 -6.14 -17.25
CA GLU A 334 -40.39 -4.84 -17.77
C GLU A 334 -39.59 -4.15 -16.62
N PHE A 335 -38.82 -3.13 -16.97
CA PHE A 335 -38.04 -2.25 -16.08
C PHE A 335 -38.90 -1.47 -15.07
N PHE A 336 -38.36 -1.21 -13.87
CA PHE A 336 -38.75 -0.06 -13.05
C PHE A 336 -37.55 0.56 -12.31
N ASP A 337 -37.47 1.88 -12.44
CA ASP A 337 -36.55 2.85 -11.83
C ASP A 337 -37.22 3.49 -10.60
N VAL A 338 -36.46 3.79 -9.54
CA VAL A 338 -36.91 4.65 -8.42
C VAL A 338 -35.73 5.41 -7.81
N THR A 339 -35.69 6.70 -8.12
CA THR A 339 -34.88 7.74 -7.47
C THR A 339 -35.52 8.31 -6.19
N SER A 340 -34.65 8.93 -5.39
CA SER A 340 -34.89 9.98 -4.36
C SER A 340 -35.29 9.54 -2.95
N VAL A 341 -34.50 9.96 -1.95
CA VAL A 341 -34.90 10.82 -0.80
C VAL A 341 -33.61 11.39 -0.16
N GLU A 342 -33.44 12.72 -0.15
CA GLU A 342 -32.58 13.48 0.78
C GLU A 342 -33.41 13.99 1.98
N PRO A 343 -32.75 14.41 3.08
CA PRO A 343 -33.11 15.72 3.64
C PRO A 343 -31.94 16.56 4.19
N HIS A 344 -32.09 17.88 4.00
CA HIS A 344 -31.32 19.01 4.58
C HIS A 344 -31.49 19.19 6.10
N ILE A 345 -30.46 19.66 6.81
CA ILE A 345 -30.57 20.60 7.97
C ILE A 345 -29.38 21.59 8.01
N SER A 346 -29.70 22.83 8.41
CA SER A 346 -28.99 24.11 8.35
C SER A 346 -28.00 24.41 9.50
N SER A 347 -27.17 25.42 9.22
CA SER A 347 -26.04 26.05 9.94
C SER A 347 -26.33 26.74 11.28
N SER A 348 -25.28 26.91 12.12
CA SER A 348 -25.04 28.11 12.94
C SER A 348 -23.56 28.25 13.32
N ILE A 349 -22.98 29.42 13.03
CA ILE A 349 -21.61 29.86 13.33
C ILE A 349 -21.61 30.61 14.66
N THR A 350 -20.59 30.42 15.51
CA THR A 350 -20.28 31.36 16.60
C THR A 350 -18.78 31.56 16.71
N THR A 351 -18.38 32.80 16.47
CA THR A 351 -17.02 33.34 16.56
C THR A 351 -16.55 33.42 18.01
N ILE A 352 -15.38 32.85 18.31
CA ILE A 352 -14.61 33.16 19.53
C ILE A 352 -13.16 33.40 19.12
N SER A 353 -12.71 34.62 19.36
CA SER A 353 -11.36 35.14 19.17
C SER A 353 -10.48 34.86 20.38
N GLN A 354 -9.20 34.52 20.15
CA GLN A 354 -8.02 34.68 21.04
C GLN A 354 -6.81 33.89 20.47
N PRO A 355 -5.56 34.07 20.96
CA PRO A 355 -4.71 35.25 20.87
C PRO A 355 -3.41 34.97 20.08
N ILE A 356 -2.74 36.05 19.69
CA ILE A 356 -1.43 36.05 19.02
C ILE A 356 -0.37 35.47 19.98
N CYS A 357 0.34 34.41 19.56
CA CYS A 357 1.54 33.93 20.23
C CYS A 357 2.69 33.88 19.22
N THR A 358 3.69 34.70 19.48
CA THR A 358 4.93 34.92 18.73
C THR A 358 5.85 33.70 18.77
N GLN A 359 6.31 33.25 17.60
CA GLN A 359 7.41 32.29 17.47
C GLN A 359 8.78 32.94 17.79
N PRO A 360 9.71 32.22 18.46
CA PRO A 360 11.09 32.65 18.54
C PRO A 360 11.85 32.32 17.24
N LYS A 361 12.57 33.32 16.72
CA LYS A 361 13.46 33.26 15.56
C LYS A 361 14.68 32.37 15.87
N PHE A 362 14.90 31.31 15.11
CA PHE A 362 16.21 30.66 15.02
C PHE A 362 16.98 31.27 13.84
N GLN A 363 18.16 31.82 14.15
CA GLN A 363 19.08 32.44 13.21
C GLN A 363 19.82 31.37 12.42
N THR A 364 19.72 31.44 11.09
CA THR A 364 20.59 30.75 10.15
C THR A 364 22.01 31.32 10.25
N LYS A 365 22.99 30.45 10.52
CA LYS A 365 24.41 30.73 10.29
C LYS A 365 24.84 30.11 8.97
N THR A 366 25.73 30.86 8.34
CA THR A 366 26.11 30.89 6.94
C THR A 366 26.96 29.71 6.49
N SER A 367 26.84 29.47 5.18
CA SER A 367 27.45 28.47 4.32
C SER A 367 28.94 28.65 4.06
N SER A 368 29.60 27.53 3.70
CA SER A 368 30.65 27.42 2.66
C SER A 368 31.03 25.94 2.46
N PRO A 369 31.61 25.52 1.32
CA PRO A 369 31.08 25.58 -0.04
C PRO A 369 30.81 24.16 -0.60
N GLU A 370 29.86 24.11 -1.53
CA GLU A 370 29.42 22.92 -2.26
C GLU A 370 30.58 22.23 -3.01
N THR A 371 30.72 20.92 -2.80
CA THR A 371 31.51 20.05 -3.68
C THR A 371 30.52 19.30 -4.55
N THR A 372 30.47 19.64 -5.84
CA THR A 372 29.57 19.02 -6.83
C THR A 372 30.03 17.57 -7.11
N TYR A 373 29.18 16.60 -6.76
CA TYR A 373 29.38 15.16 -7.01
C TYR A 373 28.75 14.70 -8.36
N PRO A 374 29.15 13.54 -8.92
CA PRO A 374 29.40 13.37 -10.37
C PRO A 374 28.25 12.77 -11.23
N MET A 375 26.98 12.85 -10.85
CA MET A 375 25.89 12.29 -11.69
C MET A 375 25.62 13.09 -12.98
N ALA A 376 25.80 14.42 -12.96
CA ALA A 376 25.71 15.25 -14.17
C ALA A 376 26.75 14.85 -15.23
N SER A 377 27.90 14.31 -14.80
CA SER A 377 29.00 13.93 -15.68
C SER A 377 28.70 12.72 -16.57
N GLN A 378 27.77 11.83 -16.20
CA GLN A 378 27.49 10.62 -16.97
C GLN A 378 26.48 10.87 -18.12
N ILE A 379 25.45 11.70 -17.89
CA ILE A 379 24.47 12.05 -18.95
C ILE A 379 25.13 12.92 -20.03
N GLU A 380 26.01 13.85 -19.65
CA GLU A 380 26.75 14.71 -20.58
C GLU A 380 27.59 13.87 -21.58
N SER A 381 28.16 12.76 -21.10
CA SER A 381 28.96 11.85 -21.95
C SER A 381 28.13 11.16 -23.04
N HIS A 382 26.83 10.93 -22.81
CA HIS A 382 25.93 10.34 -23.80
C HIS A 382 25.43 11.36 -24.84
N ARG A 383 25.55 12.67 -24.58
CA ARG A 383 25.24 13.71 -25.56
C ARG A 383 26.36 13.93 -26.58
N ALA A 384 27.57 13.49 -26.25
CA ALA A 384 28.71 13.55 -27.17
C ALA A 384 28.39 12.80 -28.47
N SER A 385 28.68 13.42 -29.62
CA SER A 385 28.44 12.87 -30.97
C SER A 385 26.97 12.69 -31.36
N ALA A 386 26.02 13.24 -30.60
CA ALA A 386 24.61 13.21 -30.98
C ALA A 386 24.30 14.08 -32.21
N GLU A 387 23.34 13.64 -33.03
CA GLU A 387 22.67 14.51 -33.99
C GLU A 387 21.74 15.45 -33.22
N ILE A 388 22.09 16.74 -33.17
CA ILE A 388 21.30 17.78 -32.50
C ILE A 388 20.66 18.67 -33.55
N VAL A 389 19.34 18.82 -33.46
CA VAL A 389 18.58 19.77 -34.26
C VAL A 389 17.86 20.75 -33.36
N ASN A 390 17.67 21.98 -33.85
CA ASN A 390 17.01 23.04 -33.12
C ASN A 390 15.81 23.57 -33.91
N GLY A 391 14.76 23.97 -33.19
CA GLY A 391 13.54 24.56 -33.74
C GLY A 391 12.39 23.57 -33.93
N ASP A 392 11.21 23.98 -33.45
CA ASP A 392 10.02 23.14 -33.26
C ASP A 392 9.68 22.23 -34.45
N ALA A 393 9.55 22.80 -35.65
CA ALA A 393 9.14 22.05 -36.84
C ALA A 393 10.13 20.92 -37.21
N ILE A 394 11.44 21.16 -37.07
CA ILE A 394 12.48 20.18 -37.40
C ILE A 394 12.60 19.15 -36.28
N CYS A 395 12.57 19.58 -35.01
CA CYS A 395 12.60 18.70 -33.86
C CYS A 395 11.42 17.73 -33.84
N ARG A 396 10.20 18.22 -34.10
CA ARG A 396 8.99 17.38 -34.20
C ARG A 396 9.10 16.37 -35.32
N LYS A 397 9.58 16.80 -36.50
CA LYS A 397 9.81 15.89 -37.64
C LYS A 397 10.80 14.78 -37.27
N LYS A 398 11.94 15.13 -36.67
CA LYS A 398 12.98 14.16 -36.26
C LYS A 398 12.51 13.19 -35.18
N SER A 399 11.73 13.67 -34.21
CA SER A 399 11.12 12.82 -33.17
C SER A 399 10.15 11.79 -33.79
N ILE A 400 9.30 12.20 -34.73
CA ILE A 400 8.37 11.31 -35.43
C ILE A 400 9.13 10.27 -36.28
N GLU A 401 10.17 10.70 -37.02
CA GLU A 401 11.02 9.80 -37.81
C GLU A 401 11.70 8.75 -36.91
N LEU A 402 12.19 9.15 -35.72
CA LEU A 402 12.78 8.22 -34.76
C LEU A 402 11.76 7.21 -34.22
N LEU A 403 10.57 7.67 -33.81
CA LEU A 403 9.51 6.76 -33.32
C LEU A 403 9.10 5.75 -34.40
N GLU A 404 9.02 6.19 -35.67
CA GLU A 404 8.78 5.30 -36.81
C GLU A 404 9.92 4.30 -37.04
N GLU A 405 11.18 4.74 -37.00
CA GLU A 405 12.37 3.87 -37.10
C GLU A 405 12.36 2.77 -36.01
N LEU A 406 11.92 3.12 -34.80
CA LEU A 406 11.82 2.20 -33.68
C LEU A 406 10.57 1.30 -33.73
N GLY A 407 9.59 1.57 -34.60
CA GLY A 407 8.32 0.83 -34.60
C GLY A 407 7.38 1.18 -33.43
N LEU A 408 7.52 2.40 -32.88
CA LEU A 408 6.65 2.94 -31.83
C LEU A 408 5.56 3.84 -32.43
N PRO A 409 4.43 4.07 -31.73
CA PRO A 409 3.40 4.97 -32.21
C PRO A 409 3.93 6.40 -32.39
N LYS A 410 3.73 6.97 -33.59
CA LYS A 410 4.28 8.29 -33.98
C LYS A 410 3.77 9.47 -33.13
N GLY A 411 2.63 9.33 -32.47
CA GLY A 411 2.04 10.33 -31.58
C GLY A 411 2.36 10.13 -30.10
N LEU A 412 3.28 9.21 -29.76
CA LEU A 412 3.61 8.87 -28.38
C LEU A 412 4.18 10.05 -27.57
N LEU A 413 4.88 10.98 -28.23
CA LEU A 413 5.50 12.15 -27.62
C LEU A 413 4.97 13.43 -28.28
N PRO A 414 3.72 13.85 -27.97
CA PRO A 414 3.05 14.99 -28.58
C PRO A 414 3.55 16.32 -27.98
N LEU A 415 4.85 16.54 -28.04
CA LEU A 415 5.47 17.77 -27.53
C LEU A 415 5.28 18.92 -28.53
N GLU A 416 5.04 20.11 -27.99
CA GLU A 416 4.92 21.37 -28.72
C GLU A 416 5.97 22.36 -28.19
N ASP A 417 6.29 23.38 -29.01
CA ASP A 417 7.30 24.39 -28.68
C ASP A 417 8.69 23.76 -28.38
N ILE A 418 9.09 22.73 -29.15
CA ILE A 418 10.36 22.02 -28.96
C ILE A 418 11.51 22.93 -29.41
N GLU A 419 12.46 23.21 -28.51
CA GLU A 419 13.63 24.03 -28.80
C GLU A 419 14.77 23.18 -29.36
N GLU A 420 14.97 21.99 -28.80
CA GLU A 420 16.08 21.10 -29.14
C GLU A 420 15.62 19.63 -29.15
N PHE A 421 16.10 18.88 -30.13
CA PHE A 421 16.03 17.41 -30.16
C PHE A 421 17.44 16.89 -30.39
N GLY A 422 17.88 15.96 -29.55
CA GLY A 422 19.16 15.29 -29.69
C GLY A 422 18.99 13.78 -29.72
N TYR A 423 19.72 13.12 -30.60
CA TYR A 423 19.79 11.66 -30.65
C TYR A 423 21.21 11.17 -30.94
N ASN A 424 21.76 10.40 -30.02
CA ASN A 424 23.02 9.71 -30.18
C ASN A 424 22.75 8.25 -30.62
N ARG A 425 23.04 7.96 -31.89
CA ARG A 425 22.86 6.61 -32.47
C ARG A 425 23.79 5.56 -31.87
N ASP A 426 24.99 5.96 -31.41
CA ASP A 426 25.98 5.02 -30.87
C ASP A 426 25.57 4.51 -29.48
N THR A 427 24.97 5.39 -28.67
CA THR A 427 24.56 5.06 -27.29
C THR A 427 23.06 4.75 -27.15
N GLY A 428 22.26 5.07 -28.18
CA GLY A 428 20.82 5.00 -28.14
C GLY A 428 20.17 6.08 -27.25
N PHE A 429 20.93 7.07 -26.79
CA PHE A 429 20.41 8.12 -25.92
C PHE A 429 19.72 9.23 -26.73
N MET A 430 18.50 9.59 -26.34
CA MET A 430 17.75 10.70 -26.92
C MET A 430 17.27 11.69 -25.86
N TRP A 431 17.08 12.95 -26.29
CA TRP A 431 16.42 13.96 -25.46
C TRP A 431 15.64 14.96 -26.31
N MET A 432 14.66 15.59 -25.67
CA MET A 432 13.87 16.69 -26.20
C MET A 432 13.74 17.78 -25.15
N VAL A 433 14.07 19.01 -25.54
CA VAL A 433 13.89 20.20 -24.70
C VAL A 433 12.78 21.03 -25.29
N GLN A 434 11.79 21.36 -24.47
CA GLN A 434 10.66 22.22 -24.84
C GLN A 434 10.74 23.55 -24.09
N ARG A 435 10.25 24.62 -24.70
CA ARG A 435 10.28 25.97 -24.10
C ARG A 435 9.53 26.05 -22.77
N LYS A 436 8.41 25.33 -22.67
CA LYS A 436 7.58 25.30 -21.47
C LYS A 436 8.19 24.34 -20.45
N LYS A 437 8.36 24.79 -19.21
CA LYS A 437 8.89 23.96 -18.11
C LYS A 437 8.06 22.70 -17.83
N LYS A 438 6.78 22.69 -18.22
CA LYS A 438 5.87 21.55 -18.10
C LYS A 438 4.71 21.74 -19.09
N ILE A 439 4.31 20.67 -19.77
CA ILE A 439 3.05 20.59 -20.52
C ILE A 439 2.26 19.37 -20.05
N GLU A 440 0.95 19.41 -20.22
CA GLU A 440 0.06 18.27 -19.99
C GLU A 440 -0.71 18.00 -21.29
N HIS A 441 -0.72 16.75 -21.72
CA HIS A 441 -1.47 16.25 -22.87
C HIS A 441 -2.50 15.25 -22.41
N THR A 442 -3.66 15.20 -23.06
CA THR A 442 -4.67 14.16 -22.79
C THR A 442 -4.91 13.36 -24.05
N PHE A 443 -4.54 12.07 -24.03
CA PHE A 443 -4.84 11.13 -25.10
C PHE A 443 -6.32 10.78 -25.07
N LYS A 444 -7.09 11.28 -26.04
CA LYS A 444 -8.55 11.28 -25.97
C LYS A 444 -9.16 9.88 -25.96
N LYS A 445 -8.58 8.96 -26.74
CA LYS A 445 -9.06 7.58 -26.88
C LYS A 445 -9.02 6.80 -25.56
N ILE A 446 -8.01 7.03 -24.74
CA ILE A 446 -7.83 6.36 -23.45
C ILE A 446 -8.19 7.25 -22.25
N LYS A 447 -8.54 8.51 -22.51
CA LYS A 447 -8.86 9.54 -21.49
C LYS A 447 -7.75 9.71 -20.45
N GLN A 448 -6.50 9.48 -20.86
CA GLN A 448 -5.34 9.52 -19.97
C GLN A 448 -4.60 10.83 -20.13
N THR A 449 -4.39 11.54 -19.01
CA THR A 449 -3.58 12.77 -18.98
C THR A 449 -2.14 12.44 -18.62
N VAL A 450 -1.21 12.89 -19.45
CA VAL A 450 0.24 12.70 -19.30
C VAL A 450 0.90 14.07 -19.24
N SER A 451 1.81 14.24 -18.29
CA SER A 451 2.64 15.42 -18.16
C SER A 451 4.03 15.16 -18.72
N TYR A 452 4.53 16.15 -19.46
CA TYR A 452 5.90 16.19 -19.96
C TYR A 452 6.63 17.38 -19.34
N ALA A 453 7.80 17.14 -18.79
CA ALA A 453 8.68 18.15 -18.22
C ALA A 453 9.37 18.96 -19.32
N GLY A 454 10.04 20.06 -18.93
CA GLY A 454 10.81 20.90 -19.84
C GLY A 454 11.88 20.16 -20.63
N GLU A 455 12.36 19.03 -20.08
CA GLU A 455 13.26 18.11 -20.74
C GLU A 455 12.76 16.67 -20.55
N VAL A 456 12.71 15.94 -21.66
CA VAL A 456 12.37 14.50 -21.69
C VAL A 456 13.57 13.76 -22.24
N THR A 457 14.05 12.73 -21.54
CA THR A 457 15.17 11.89 -21.99
C THR A 457 14.81 10.41 -21.96
N ALA A 458 15.45 9.61 -22.82
CA ALA A 458 15.27 8.16 -22.84
C ALA A 458 16.45 7.46 -23.53
N PHE A 459 16.62 6.17 -23.23
CA PHE A 459 17.41 5.25 -24.06
C PHE A 459 16.47 4.48 -24.98
N VAL A 460 16.82 4.41 -26.26
CA VAL A 460 15.97 3.81 -27.30
C VAL A 460 16.53 2.46 -27.75
N GLU A 461 15.63 1.51 -27.94
CA GLU A 461 15.86 0.21 -28.56
C GLU A 461 14.72 -0.06 -29.54
N LYS A 462 14.90 -1.02 -30.46
CA LYS A 462 13.81 -1.39 -31.39
C LYS A 462 12.55 -1.76 -30.60
N GLY A 463 11.45 -1.07 -30.90
CA GLY A 463 10.14 -1.23 -30.27
C GLY A 463 10.05 -0.67 -28.85
N LYS A 464 11.04 0.10 -28.35
CA LYS A 464 11.16 0.36 -26.91
C LYS A 464 11.89 1.64 -26.53
N LEU A 465 11.38 2.32 -25.51
CA LEU A 465 12.02 3.41 -24.78
C LEU A 465 12.24 2.96 -23.33
N LYS A 466 13.43 3.15 -22.78
CA LYS A 466 13.81 2.77 -21.39
C LYS A 466 14.44 3.94 -20.66
N LYS A 467 14.43 3.87 -19.33
CA LYS A 467 14.98 4.88 -18.42
C LYS A 467 14.46 6.28 -18.78
N ILE A 468 13.17 6.33 -19.09
CA ILE A 468 12.51 7.57 -19.51
C ILE A 468 12.50 8.51 -18.30
N THR A 469 12.87 9.76 -18.54
CA THR A 469 12.75 10.84 -17.55
C THR A 469 11.92 11.98 -18.13
N GLY A 470 11.25 12.73 -17.24
CA GLY A 470 10.43 13.87 -17.66
C GLY A 470 9.02 13.52 -18.16
N VAL A 471 8.60 12.26 -18.13
CA VAL A 471 7.23 11.85 -18.49
C VAL A 471 6.50 11.31 -17.25
N LYS A 472 5.32 11.85 -16.95
CA LYS A 472 4.47 11.39 -15.84
C LYS A 472 3.05 11.12 -16.31
N THR A 473 2.46 10.02 -15.90
CA THR A 473 1.05 9.69 -16.16
C THR A 473 0.21 10.02 -14.92
N LYS A 474 -1.03 10.50 -15.12
CA LYS A 474 -1.94 10.80 -14.01
C LYS A 474 -2.82 9.60 -13.70
N GLU A 475 -2.43 8.81 -12.71
CA GLU A 475 -3.19 7.66 -12.23
C GLU A 475 -3.66 7.92 -10.80
N LEU A 476 -4.95 7.66 -10.53
CA LEU A 476 -5.52 7.74 -9.17
C LEU A 476 -5.21 9.06 -8.43
N LEU A 477 -5.26 10.19 -9.15
CA LEU A 477 -4.95 11.55 -8.68
C LEU A 477 -3.45 11.85 -8.40
N LEU A 478 -2.54 10.91 -8.67
CA LEU A 478 -1.09 11.06 -8.53
C LEU A 478 -0.40 11.15 -9.89
N TRP A 479 0.77 11.79 -9.92
CA TRP A 479 1.63 11.85 -11.08
C TRP A 479 2.74 10.79 -10.96
N LEU A 480 2.61 9.68 -11.66
CA LEU A 480 3.58 8.59 -11.65
C LEU A 480 4.56 8.72 -12.81
N SER A 481 5.86 8.58 -12.54
CA SER A 481 6.90 8.62 -13.58
C SER A 481 6.82 7.40 -14.48
N VAL A 482 6.68 7.63 -15.79
CA VAL A 482 6.80 6.57 -16.81
C VAL A 482 8.28 6.33 -17.05
N VAL A 483 8.74 5.10 -16.84
CA VAL A 483 10.16 4.73 -16.94
C VAL A 483 10.47 3.88 -18.16
N GLU A 484 9.47 3.22 -18.73
CA GLU A 484 9.61 2.35 -19.90
C GLU A 484 8.34 2.34 -20.73
N VAL A 485 8.49 2.36 -22.05
CA VAL A 485 7.40 2.16 -23.02
C VAL A 485 7.87 1.16 -24.06
N TYR A 486 7.05 0.17 -24.40
CA TYR A 486 7.43 -0.79 -25.44
C TYR A 486 6.24 -1.36 -26.20
N VAL A 487 6.50 -1.80 -27.42
CA VAL A 487 5.60 -2.56 -28.27
C VAL A 487 6.22 -3.95 -28.44
N ALA A 488 5.55 -4.98 -27.95
CA ALA A 488 6.05 -6.34 -28.06
C ALA A 488 5.93 -6.85 -29.50
N GLU A 489 6.95 -7.54 -30.01
CA GLU A 489 6.93 -8.10 -31.38
C GLU A 489 5.77 -9.08 -31.61
N ALA A 490 5.33 -9.78 -30.56
CA ALA A 490 4.20 -10.71 -30.60
C ALA A 490 2.82 -10.03 -30.68
N SER A 491 2.73 -8.72 -30.39
CA SER A 491 1.48 -7.95 -30.35
C SER A 491 1.75 -6.49 -30.75
N PRO A 492 2.10 -6.22 -32.03
CA PRO A 492 2.46 -4.88 -32.50
C PRO A 492 1.31 -3.86 -32.40
N GLU A 493 0.08 -4.34 -32.25
CA GLU A 493 -1.13 -3.53 -32.05
C GLU A 493 -1.27 -2.98 -30.63
N LYS A 494 -0.42 -3.40 -29.67
CA LYS A 494 -0.46 -2.94 -28.28
C LYS A 494 0.83 -2.22 -27.90
N VAL A 495 0.66 -1.16 -27.12
CA VAL A 495 1.76 -0.45 -26.47
C VAL A 495 1.61 -0.61 -24.95
N THR A 496 2.71 -0.96 -24.30
CA THR A 496 2.80 -1.14 -22.87
C THR A 496 3.60 0.00 -22.24
N PHE A 497 3.07 0.58 -21.17
CA PHE A 497 3.75 1.57 -20.35
C PHE A 497 4.09 0.93 -19.01
N LYS A 498 5.27 1.23 -18.48
CA LYS A 498 5.63 0.90 -17.10
C LYS A 498 6.00 2.14 -16.31
N THR A 499 5.56 2.18 -15.07
CA THR A 499 5.91 3.24 -14.13
C THR A 499 7.08 2.83 -13.24
N GLY A 500 7.71 3.81 -12.60
CA GLY A 500 8.78 3.57 -11.62
C GLY A 500 8.33 2.77 -10.38
N THR A 501 7.02 2.64 -10.17
CA THR A 501 6.41 1.83 -9.10
C THR A 501 6.12 0.39 -9.51
N GLY A 502 6.53 -0.03 -10.72
CA GLY A 502 6.31 -1.38 -11.23
C GLY A 502 4.93 -1.64 -11.82
N LEU A 503 4.02 -0.65 -11.81
CA LEU A 503 2.73 -0.73 -12.49
C LEU A 503 2.96 -0.79 -14.00
N SER A 504 2.10 -1.54 -14.69
CA SER A 504 2.13 -1.63 -16.14
C SER A 504 0.74 -1.62 -16.75
N ASP A 505 0.53 -0.77 -17.73
CA ASP A 505 -0.71 -0.68 -18.49
C ASP A 505 -0.50 -1.00 -19.96
N ASN A 506 -1.50 -1.64 -20.56
CA ASN A 506 -1.51 -2.02 -21.96
C ASN A 506 -2.65 -1.30 -22.68
N PHE A 507 -2.30 -0.58 -23.73
CA PHE A 507 -3.25 0.18 -24.53
C PHE A 507 -3.16 -0.21 -26.01
N ASP A 508 -4.23 0.05 -26.75
CA ASP A 508 -4.21 -0.04 -28.20
C ASP A 508 -3.24 1.02 -28.77
N ALA A 509 -2.30 0.60 -29.63
CA ALA A 509 -1.31 1.49 -30.23
C ALA A 509 -1.96 2.66 -31.01
N THR A 510 -3.16 2.48 -31.54
CA THR A 510 -3.91 3.53 -32.25
C THR A 510 -4.38 4.67 -31.34
N ALA A 511 -4.32 4.50 -30.01
CA ALA A 511 -4.56 5.57 -29.06
C ALA A 511 -3.43 6.62 -29.02
N PHE A 512 -2.26 6.29 -29.57
CA PHE A 512 -1.06 7.13 -29.60
C PHE A 512 -0.65 7.44 -31.06
N ALA A 513 -1.62 7.42 -31.98
CA ALA A 513 -1.40 7.86 -33.34
C ALA A 513 -1.21 9.38 -33.40
N LEU A 514 -0.62 9.89 -34.48
CA LEU A 514 -0.46 11.34 -34.67
C LEU A 514 -1.81 12.06 -34.63
N GLY A 515 -1.93 13.05 -33.74
CA GLY A 515 -3.12 13.90 -33.62
C GLY A 515 -4.16 13.46 -32.58
N GLU A 516 -3.89 12.40 -31.81
CA GLU A 516 -4.76 11.87 -30.74
C GLU A 516 -4.60 12.51 -29.36
#